data_AF-A0A2H6H0M4-F1
#
_entry.id   AF-A0A2H6H0M4-F1
#
_cell.length_a   1.000
_cell.length_b   1.000
_cell.length_c   1.000
_cell.angle_alpha   90.00
_cell.angle_beta   90.00
_cell.angle_gamma   90.00
#
_symmetry.space_group_name_H-M   'P 1'
#
loop_
_entity.id
_entity.type
_entity.pdbx_description
1 polymer ?
#
loop_
_entity_poly.entity_id
_entity_poly.type
_entity_poly.pdbx_seq_one_letter_code
_entity_poly.pdbx_strand_id
1 'polypeptide(L)'
;MMWQDIVIMVANIIFSYALIPQIYSGFKTKKGLIEMQTSTIMALGLYAVAIAFLSLDLYFSAIMVSVSGTLWVILLIQKIKYQ
;
A
#
# COMPACT_ATOMS: atom_id res chain seq x y z
N MET A 1 -23.29 -0.90 -4.25
CA MET A 1 -22.52 -0.55 -3.04
C MET A 1 -21.77 -1.76 -2.48
N MET A 2 -22.44 -2.84 -2.01
CA MET A 2 -21.73 -3.98 -1.42
C MET A 2 -20.79 -4.73 -2.37
N TRP A 3 -21.17 -4.90 -3.65
CA TRP A 3 -20.30 -5.59 -4.61
C TRP A 3 -19.02 -4.80 -4.94
N GLN A 4 -19.07 -3.46 -4.94
CA GLN A 4 -17.89 -2.61 -5.14
C GLN A 4 -16.92 -2.76 -3.97
N ASP A 5 -17.43 -2.74 -2.74
CA ASP A 5 -16.60 -2.92 -1.53
C ASP A 5 -15.90 -4.29 -1.56
N ILE A 6 -16.62 -5.36 -1.94
CA ILE A 6 -16.03 -6.70 -2.07
C ILE A 6 -14.94 -6.74 -3.15
N VAL A 7 -15.19 -6.20 -4.34
CA VAL A 7 -14.22 -6.21 -5.44
C VAL A 7 -12.98 -5.38 -5.10
N ILE A 8 -13.16 -4.19 -4.55
CA ILE A 8 -12.07 -3.30 -4.15
C ILE A 8 -11.26 -3.91 -3.00
N MET A 9 -11.92 -4.51 -2.01
CA MET A 9 -11.27 -5.22 -0.92
C MET A 9 -10.41 -6.38 -1.44
N VAL A 10 -10.97 -7.25 -2.29
CA VAL A 10 -10.24 -8.39 -2.86
C VAL A 10 -9.04 -7.92 -3.70
N ALA A 11 -9.22 -6.90 -4.54
CA ALA A 11 -8.13 -6.32 -5.32
C ALA A 11 -7.01 -5.77 -4.42
N ASN A 12 -7.36 -5.05 -3.35
CA ASN A 12 -6.38 -4.52 -2.41
C ASN A 12 -5.67 -5.61 -1.59
N ILE A 13 -6.33 -6.72 -1.27
CA ILE A 13 -5.67 -7.89 -0.66
C ILE A 13 -4.60 -8.43 -1.61
N ILE A 14 -4.94 -8.62 -2.89
CA ILE A 14 -4.01 -9.14 -3.91
C ILE A 14 -2.82 -8.19 -4.09
N PHE A 15 -3.07 -6.89 -4.24
CA PHE A 15 -2.02 -5.88 -4.40
C PHE A 15 -1.13 -5.77 -3.16
N SER A 16 -1.71 -5.83 -1.97
CA SER A 16 -0.95 -5.83 -0.71
C SER A 16 -0.07 -7.07 -0.61
N TYR A 17 -0.62 -8.25 -0.92
CA TYR A 17 0.15 -9.49 -0.94
C TYR A 17 1.32 -9.43 -1.94
N ALA A 18 1.12 -8.85 -3.12
CA ALA A 18 2.17 -8.69 -4.12
C ALA A 18 3.35 -7.81 -3.66
N LEU A 19 3.13 -6.89 -2.71
CA LEU A 19 4.20 -6.08 -2.12
C LEU A 19 5.04 -6.84 -1.09
N ILE A 20 4.50 -7.88 -0.46
CA ILE A 20 5.20 -8.62 0.61
C ILE A 20 6.53 -9.23 0.11
N PRO A 21 6.60 -9.94 -1.04
CA PRO A 21 7.87 -10.44 -1.58
C PRO A 21 8.88 -9.33 -1.88
N GLN A 22 8.40 -8.19 -2.39
CA GLN A 22 9.26 -7.04 -2.69
C GLN A 22 9.89 -6.45 -1.43
N ILE A 23 9.07 -6.25 -0.40
CA ILE A 23 9.52 -5.79 0.93
C ILE A 23 10.54 -6.78 1.51
N TYR A 24 10.19 -8.07 1.54
CA TYR A 24 11.07 -9.11 2.06
C TYR A 24 12.41 -9.15 1.32
N SER A 25 12.39 -9.13 -0.01
CA SER A 25 13.58 -9.15 -0.86
C SER A 25 14.49 -7.94 -0.60
N GLY A 26 13.92 -6.73 -0.50
CA GLY A 26 14.70 -5.53 -0.23
C GLY A 26 15.34 -5.53 1.17
N PHE A 27 14.68 -6.09 2.20
CA PHE A 27 15.27 -6.23 3.53
C PHE A 27 16.36 -7.32 3.55
N LYS A 28 16.13 -8.44 2.87
CA LYS A 28 17.09 -9.54 2.75
C LYS A 28 18.36 -9.12 2.02
N THR A 29 18.22 -8.37 0.92
CA THR A 29 19.35 -7.91 0.11
C THR A 29 19.93 -6.58 0.58
N LYS A 30 19.28 -5.92 1.57
CA LYS A 30 19.64 -4.59 2.06
C LYS A 30 19.70 -3.56 0.93
N LYS A 31 18.66 -3.50 0.10
CA LYS A 31 18.55 -2.57 -1.04
C LYS A 31 17.21 -1.87 -1.07
N GLY A 32 17.24 -0.57 -1.35
CA GLY A 32 16.07 0.25 -1.65
C GLY A 32 15.73 0.25 -3.14
N LEU A 33 15.16 -0.85 -3.65
CA LEU A 33 14.92 -1.01 -5.09
C LEU A 33 13.84 -0.07 -5.66
N ILE A 34 12.98 0.47 -4.82
CA ILE A 34 11.91 1.38 -5.21
C ILE A 34 12.38 2.82 -5.00
N GLU A 35 12.18 3.66 -6.01
CA GLU A 35 12.52 5.07 -5.93
C GLU A 35 11.74 5.81 -4.84
N MET A 36 12.40 6.78 -4.22
CA MET A 36 11.84 7.53 -3.08
C MET A 36 10.59 8.31 -3.49
N GLN A 37 10.61 8.92 -4.68
CA GLN A 37 9.47 9.65 -5.23
C GLN A 37 8.28 8.71 -5.45
N THR A 38 8.50 7.55 -6.07
CA THR A 38 7.46 6.56 -6.33
C THR A 38 6.81 6.08 -5.03
N SER A 39 7.60 5.66 -4.05
CA SER A 39 7.08 5.15 -2.78
C SER A 39 6.35 6.21 -1.96
N THR A 40 6.81 7.46 -2.01
CA THR A 40 6.16 8.59 -1.31
C THR A 40 4.82 8.96 -1.96
N ILE A 41 4.78 9.13 -3.28
CA ILE A 41 3.55 9.48 -4.01
C ILE A 41 2.51 8.38 -3.85
N MET A 42 2.91 7.12 -3.95
CA MET A 42 2.01 5.98 -3.78
C MET A 42 1.45 5.89 -2.36
N ALA A 43 2.29 6.05 -1.33
CA ALA A 43 1.83 6.04 0.05
C ALA A 43 0.80 7.14 0.33
N LEU A 44 1.10 8.39 -0.05
CA LEU A 44 0.19 9.53 0.13
C LEU A 44 -1.10 9.37 -0.65
N GLY A 45 -1.01 8.93 -1.91
CA GLY A 45 -2.16 8.69 -2.77
C GLY A 45 -3.10 7.63 -2.18
N LEU A 46 -2.56 6.53 -1.67
CA LEU A 46 -3.36 5.46 -1.06
C LEU A 46 -4.03 5.92 0.24
N TYR A 47 -3.36 6.70 1.09
CA TYR A 47 -4.02 7.27 2.27
C TYR A 47 -5.14 8.26 1.90
N ALA A 48 -4.95 9.08 0.85
CA ALA A 48 -6.01 9.94 0.35
C ALA A 48 -7.22 9.12 -0.17
N VAL A 49 -6.98 8.01 -0.87
CA VAL A 49 -8.03 7.08 -1.31
C VAL A 49 -8.73 6.42 -0.12
N ALA A 50 -8.00 6.03 0.93
CA ALA A 50 -8.60 5.47 2.14
C ALA A 50 -9.57 6.47 2.80
N ILE A 51 -9.20 7.75 2.89
CA ILE A 51 -10.07 8.81 3.41
C ILE A 51 -11.32 8.98 2.52
N ALA A 52 -11.15 8.94 1.19
CA ALA A 52 -12.29 8.99 0.27
C ALA A 52 -13.24 7.79 0.47
N PHE A 53 -12.70 6.58 0.69
CA PHE A 53 -13.53 5.40 0.97
C PHE A 53 -14.27 5.47 2.31
N LEU A 54 -13.66 6.07 3.34
CA LEU A 54 -14.38 6.37 4.59
C LEU A 54 -15.54 7.33 4.35
N SER A 55 -15.39 8.34 3.49
CA SER A 55 -16.49 9.26 3.15
C SER A 55 -17.63 8.63 2.34
N LEU A 56 -17.41 7.43 1.80
CA LEU A 56 -18.37 6.65 1.00
C LEU A 56 -18.93 5.43 1.76
N ASP A 57 -18.69 5.33 3.07
CA ASP A 57 -19.06 4.18 3.92
C ASP A 57 -18.48 2.82 3.46
N LEU A 58 -17.37 2.83 2.72
CA LEU A 58 -16.66 1.63 2.25
C LEU A 58 -15.58 1.20 3.25
N TYR A 59 -16.01 0.82 4.46
CA TYR A 59 -15.09 0.58 5.59
C TYR A 59 -14.06 -0.52 5.33
N PHE A 60 -14.46 -1.65 4.74
CA PHE A 60 -13.54 -2.76 4.47
C PHE A 60 -12.49 -2.38 3.43
N SER A 61 -12.92 -1.75 2.34
CA SER A 61 -12.01 -1.19 1.34
C SER A 61 -11.06 -0.14 1.93
N ALA A 62 -11.55 0.75 2.80
CA ALA A 62 -10.72 1.77 3.45
C ALA A 62 -9.61 1.14 4.31
N ILE A 63 -9.92 0.09 5.08
CA ILE A 63 -8.93 -0.67 5.86
C ILE A 63 -7.90 -1.30 4.93
N MET A 64 -8.33 -2.00 3.88
CA MET A 64 -7.42 -2.71 2.98
C MET A 64 -6.51 -1.76 2.17
N VAL A 65 -7.04 -0.61 1.73
CA VAL A 65 -6.22 0.43 1.09
C VAL A 65 -5.22 1.03 2.09
N SER A 66 -5.61 1.22 3.35
CA SER A 66 -4.70 1.72 4.40
C SER A 66 -3.56 0.73 4.67
N VAL A 67 -3.83 -0.58 4.64
CA VAL A 67 -2.80 -1.63 4.69
C VAL A 67 -1.85 -1.50 3.50
N SER A 68 -2.39 -1.34 2.28
CA SER A 68 -1.56 -1.13 1.08
C SER A 68 -0.68 0.12 1.19
N GLY A 69 -1.23 1.25 1.64
CA GLY A 69 -0.49 2.48 1.91
C GLY A 69 0.64 2.28 2.92
N THR A 70 0.38 1.52 3.99
CA THR A 70 1.38 1.18 5.00
C THR A 70 2.51 0.33 4.42
N LEU A 71 2.22 -0.61 3.52
CA LEU A 71 3.26 -1.39 2.83
C LEU A 71 4.14 -0.51 1.94
N TRP A 72 3.56 0.50 1.28
CA TRP A 72 4.33 1.50 0.53
C TRP A 72 5.20 2.38 1.44
N VAL A 73 4.72 2.74 2.63
CA VAL A 73 5.54 3.41 3.65
C VAL A 73 6.72 2.53 4.08
N ILE A 74 6.52 1.22 4.22
CA ILE A 74 7.61 0.28 4.53
C ILE A 74 8.66 0.27 3.40
N LEU A 75 8.25 0.30 2.14
CA LEU A 75 9.17 0.43 1.00
C LEU A 75 9.92 1.77 1.01
N LEU A 76 9.26 2.86 1.38
CA LEU A 76 9.91 4.16 1.57
C LEU A 76 10.97 4.11 2.68
N ILE A 77 10.64 3.50 3.82
CA ILE A 77 11.59 3.29 4.93
C ILE A 77 12.77 2.42 4.47
N GLN A 78 12.50 1.39 3.67
CA GLN A 78 13.54 0.54 3.10
C GLN A 78 14.48 1.34 2.19
N LYS A 79 13.95 2.24 1.33
CA LYS A 79 14.76 3.14 0.50
C LYS A 79 15.63 4.07 1.34
N ILE A 80 15.06 4.69 2.37
CA ILE A 80 15.79 5.59 3.28
C ILE A 80 16.91 4.84 4.01
N LYS A 81 16.67 3.61 4.46
CA LYS A 81 17.62 2.83 5.25
C LYS A 81 18.77 2.23 4.44
N TYR A 82 18.50 1.79 3.21
CA TYR A 82 19.44 0.96 2.45
C TYR A 82 20.07 1.63 1.22
N GLN A 83 19.62 2.85 0.87
CA GLN A 83 19.98 3.61 -0.34
C GLN A 83 19.70 2.89 -1.68
#